data_AF-A0A9D6W2E5-F1
#
_entry.id   AF-A0A9D6W2E5-F1
#
_cell.length_a   1.000
_cell.length_b   1.000
_cell.length_c   1.000
_cell.angle_alpha   90.00
_cell.angle_beta   90.00
_cell.angle_gamma   90.00
#
_symmetry.space_group_name_H-M   'P 1'
#
loop_
_entity.id
_entity.type
_entity.pdbx_description
1 polymer ?
#
loop_
_entity_poly.entity_id
_entity_poly.type
_entity_poly.pdbx_seq_one_letter_code
_entity_poly.pdbx_strand_id
1 'polypeptide(L)'
;MLWGIGRLAHARPRHAQDAPPHLPPYLESPDPAIRGTAAWAALALPAAATAAHLARLRDDPAAFPLYEGGALADVRIGELVERELARPAPT
;
A
#
# COMPACT_ATOMS: atom_id res chain seq x y z
N MET A 1 7.40 2.27 10.51
CA MET A 1 6.07 2.01 11.13
C MET A 1 5.03 1.53 10.12
N LEU A 2 4.90 2.16 8.94
CA LEU A 2 3.89 1.81 7.92
C LEU A 2 3.80 0.32 7.56
N TRP A 3 4.93 -0.39 7.50
CA TRP A 3 4.91 -1.82 7.24
C TRP A 3 4.10 -2.61 8.27
N GLY A 4 4.16 -2.24 9.55
CA GLY A 4 3.36 -2.87 10.61
C GLY A 4 1.86 -2.67 10.39
N ILE A 5 1.46 -1.47 9.95
CA ILE A 5 0.06 -1.15 9.59
C ILE A 5 -0.38 -2.02 8.42
N GLY A 6 0.42 -2.07 7.35
CA GLY A 6 0.09 -2.90 6.18
C GLY A 6 0.05 -4.39 6.53
N ARG A 7 0.95 -4.91 7.37
CA ARG A 7 0.88 -6.32 7.82
C ARG A 7 -0.38 -6.60 8.60
N LEU A 8 -0.77 -5.72 9.52
CA LEU A 8 -2.01 -5.86 10.25
C LEU A 8 -3.22 -5.78 9.31
N ALA A 9 -3.22 -4.85 8.36
CA ALA A 9 -4.26 -4.70 7.36
C ALA A 9 -4.43 -5.95 6.50
N HIS A 10 -3.35 -6.51 5.97
CA HIS A 10 -3.36 -7.73 5.17
C HIS A 10 -3.77 -8.97 5.98
N ALA A 11 -3.38 -9.06 7.26
CA ALA A 11 -3.68 -10.22 8.09
C ALA A 11 -5.06 -10.15 8.77
N ARG A 12 -5.50 -8.96 9.17
CA ARG A 12 -6.69 -8.71 10.01
C ARG A 12 -7.30 -7.33 9.69
N PRO A 13 -7.86 -7.11 8.49
CA PRO A 13 -8.25 -5.77 8.00
C PRO A 13 -9.18 -5.01 8.94
N ARG A 14 -10.12 -5.72 9.60
CA ARG A 14 -11.05 -5.12 10.59
C ARG A 14 -10.34 -4.38 11.74
N HIS A 15 -9.14 -4.78 12.12
CA HIS A 15 -8.38 -4.16 13.20
C HIS A 15 -7.57 -2.94 12.75
N ALA A 16 -7.50 -2.68 11.44
CA ALA A 16 -6.76 -1.56 10.86
C ALA A 16 -7.69 -0.58 10.11
N GLN A 17 -9.01 -0.74 10.24
CA GLN A 17 -10.02 0.02 9.50
C GLN A 17 -9.97 1.55 9.71
N ASP A 18 -9.39 2.01 10.82
CA ASP A 18 -9.26 3.43 11.15
C ASP A 18 -7.98 4.05 10.55
N ALA A 19 -7.09 3.25 9.95
CA ALA A 19 -5.85 3.72 9.36
C ALA A 19 -6.02 4.57 8.08
N PRO A 20 -6.94 4.27 7.13
CA PRO A 20 -6.94 4.91 5.81
C PRO A 20 -7.00 6.44 5.80
N PRO A 21 -7.76 7.13 6.67
CA PRO A 21 -7.76 8.60 6.75
C PRO A 21 -6.38 9.21 7.04
N HIS A 22 -5.45 8.44 7.62
CA HIS A 22 -4.11 8.90 7.99
C HIS A 22 -3.02 8.57 6.97
N LEU A 23 -3.33 7.78 5.93
CA LEU A 23 -2.36 7.35 4.92
C LEU A 23 -2.03 8.40 3.82
N PRO A 24 -2.89 9.37 3.45
CA PRO A 24 -2.61 10.30 2.34
C PRO A 24 -1.26 11.04 2.40
N PRO A 25 -0.81 11.60 3.54
CA PRO A 25 0.48 12.30 3.60
C PRO A 25 1.68 11.38 3.27
N TYR A 26 1.55 10.08 3.55
CA TYR A 26 2.60 9.10 3.26
C TYR A 26 2.56 8.64 1.81
N LEU A 27 1.38 8.56 1.20
CA LEU A 27 1.20 8.26 -0.23
C LEU A 27 1.80 9.35 -1.12
N GLU A 28 1.90 10.58 -0.62
CA GLU A 28 2.51 11.73 -1.29
C GLU A 28 3.99 11.95 -0.94
N SER A 29 4.59 11.06 -0.15
CA SER A 29 5.97 11.22 0.29
C SER A 29 6.95 11.25 -0.89
N PRO A 30 7.96 12.15 -0.90
CA PRO A 30 9.01 12.14 -1.91
C PRO A 30 9.93 10.92 -1.80
N ASP A 31 9.96 10.24 -0.65
CA ASP A 31 10.71 9.01 -0.45
C ASP A 31 9.93 7.79 -1.00
N PRO A 32 10.43 7.08 -2.03
CA PRO A 32 9.79 5.89 -2.59
C PRO A 32 9.47 4.80 -1.56
N ALA A 33 10.33 4.60 -0.56
CA ALA A 33 10.12 3.58 0.46
C ALA A 33 8.91 3.90 1.35
N ILE A 34 8.71 5.18 1.66
CA ILE A 34 7.56 5.63 2.44
C ILE A 34 6.28 5.49 1.62
N ARG A 35 6.23 6.08 0.41
CA ARG A 35 5.01 6.04 -0.41
C ARG A 35 4.65 4.64 -0.90
N GLY A 36 5.64 3.82 -1.26
CA GLY A 36 5.43 2.43 -1.65
C GLY A 36 4.87 1.58 -0.50
N THR A 37 5.42 1.74 0.71
CA THR A 37 4.90 1.04 1.90
C THR A 37 3.49 1.52 2.26
N ALA A 38 3.21 2.82 2.13
CA ALA A 38 1.87 3.38 2.34
C ALA A 38 0.87 2.85 1.30
N ALA A 39 1.27 2.75 0.03
CA ALA A 39 0.43 2.20 -1.04
C ALA A 39 0.08 0.74 -0.74
N TRP A 40 1.08 -0.09 -0.40
CA TRP A 40 0.86 -1.49 -0.03
C TRP A 40 -0.10 -1.65 1.17
N ALA A 41 0.00 -0.77 2.19
CA ALA A 41 -0.92 -0.77 3.32
C ALA A 41 -2.33 -0.30 2.94
N ALA A 42 -2.46 0.74 2.11
CA ALA A 42 -3.73 1.29 1.66
C ALA A 42 -4.50 0.32 0.75
N LEU A 43 -3.81 -0.45 -0.09
CA LEU A 43 -4.42 -1.46 -0.97
C LEU A 43 -5.12 -2.59 -0.19
N ALA A 44 -4.65 -2.89 1.02
CA ALA A 44 -5.32 -3.84 1.93
C ALA A 44 -6.55 -3.26 2.63
N LEU A 45 -6.76 -1.94 2.57
CA LEU A 45 -7.86 -1.22 3.22
C LEU A 45 -8.51 -0.26 2.21
N PRO A 46 -9.29 -0.77 1.24
CA PRO A 46 -9.95 0.07 0.25
C PRO A 46 -10.81 1.14 0.92
N ALA A 47 -10.51 2.41 0.65
CA ALA A 47 -11.20 3.55 1.24
C ALA A 47 -11.22 4.74 0.28
N ALA A 48 -12.28 5.55 0.36
CA ALA A 48 -12.40 6.76 -0.46
C ALA A 48 -11.23 7.74 -0.23
N ALA A 49 -10.72 7.82 1.01
CA ALA A 49 -9.60 8.68 1.38
C ALA A 49 -8.29 8.35 0.64
N THR A 50 -8.09 7.10 0.21
CA THR A 50 -6.83 6.65 -0.42
C THR A 50 -6.99 6.39 -1.93
N ALA A 51 -8.22 6.24 -2.43
CA ALA A 51 -8.51 5.85 -3.81
C ALA A 51 -7.85 6.76 -4.86
N ALA A 52 -7.96 8.08 -4.74
CA ALA A 52 -7.39 9.01 -5.70
C ALA A 52 -5.85 9.00 -5.70
N HIS A 53 -5.23 8.78 -4.53
CA HIS A 53 -3.78 8.67 -4.41
C HIS A 53 -3.27 7.38 -5.05
N LEU A 54 -3.92 6.25 -4.76
CA LEU A 54 -3.58 4.95 -5.37
C LEU A 54 -3.72 4.98 -6.89
N ALA A 55 -4.76 5.63 -7.43
CA ALA A 55 -4.92 5.78 -8.87
C ALA A 55 -3.74 6.52 -9.52
N ARG A 56 -3.20 7.56 -8.89
CA ARG A 56 -2.02 8.31 -9.38
C ARG A 56 -0.72 7.50 -9.32
N LEU A 57 -0.63 6.56 -8.39
CA LEU A 57 0.57 5.74 -8.20
C LEU A 57 0.67 4.58 -9.20
N ARG A 58 -0.34 4.32 -10.02
CA ARG A 58 -0.34 3.26 -11.04
C ARG A 58 0.82 3.38 -12.03
N ASP A 59 1.23 4.62 -12.33
CA ASP A 59 2.33 4.90 -13.25
C ASP A 59 3.63 5.30 -12.53
N ASP A 60 3.71 5.17 -11.20
CA ASP A 60 4.93 5.52 -10.45
C ASP A 60 6.06 4.52 -10.75
N PRO A 61 7.17 4.96 -11.39
CA PRO A 61 8.24 4.08 -11.82
C PRO A 61 9.21 3.71 -10.69
N ALA A 62 9.11 4.36 -9.53
CA ALA A 62 10.06 4.16 -8.45
C ALA A 62 9.93 2.76 -7.84
N ALA A 63 11.07 2.18 -7.48
CA ALA A 63 11.16 0.91 -6.77
C ALA A 63 11.42 1.15 -5.28
N PHE A 64 10.97 0.20 -4.46
CA PHE A 64 11.27 0.19 -3.03
C PHE A 64 11.37 -1.25 -2.51
N PRO A 65 12.13 -1.47 -1.42
CA PRO A 65 12.21 -2.77 -0.78
C PRO A 65 10.92 -3.06 -0.01
N LEU A 66 10.28 -4.19 -0.32
CA LEU A 66 9.09 -4.69 0.37
C LEU A 66 9.37 -6.07 0.96
N TYR A 67 9.13 -6.22 2.26
CA TYR A 67 9.18 -7.52 2.94
C TYR A 67 7.78 -8.13 3.03
N GLU A 68 7.54 -9.22 2.31
CA GLU A 68 6.26 -9.92 2.27
C GLU A 68 6.49 -11.43 2.12
N GLY A 69 5.68 -12.26 2.76
CA GLY A 69 5.76 -13.72 2.61
C GLY A 69 7.09 -14.34 3.07
N GLY A 70 7.88 -13.65 3.90
CA GLY A 70 9.19 -14.14 4.34
C GLY A 70 10.35 -13.76 3.42
N ALA A 71 10.10 -12.98 2.36
CA ALA A 71 11.11 -12.52 1.42
C ALA A 71 11.15 -10.99 1.36
N LEU A 72 12.35 -10.44 1.20
CA LEU A 72 12.58 -9.02 0.91
C LEU A 72 12.93 -8.89 -0.56
N ALA A 73 12.20 -8.06 -1.31
CA ALA A 73 12.45 -7.82 -2.73
C ALA A 73 12.18 -6.37 -3.10
N ASP A 74 12.88 -5.86 -4.12
CA ASP A 74 12.56 -4.57 -4.73
C ASP A 74 11.33 -4.70 -5.62
N VAL A 75 10.34 -3.84 -5.41
CA VAL A 75 9.07 -3.82 -6.13
C VAL A 75 8.82 -2.41 -6.67
N ARG A 76 8.40 -2.29 -7.93
CA ARG A 76 7.94 -1.02 -8.49
C ARG A 76 6.55 -0.66 -7.98
N ILE A 77 6.37 0.60 -7.60
CA ILE A 77 5.13 1.07 -6.98
C ILE A 77 3.94 0.90 -7.93
N GLY A 78 4.06 1.30 -9.19
CA GLY A 78 3.00 1.12 -10.18
C GLY A 78 2.58 -0.34 -10.36
N GLU A 79 3.55 -1.25 -10.44
CA GLU A 79 3.30 -2.69 -10.58
C GLU A 79 2.63 -3.29 -9.35
N LEU A 80 3.01 -2.84 -8.15
CA LEU A 80 2.34 -3.21 -6.91
C LEU A 80 0.86 -2.78 -6.96
N VAL A 81 0.58 -1.53 -7.31
CA VAL A 81 -0.78 -0.99 -7.34
C VAL A 81 -1.65 -1.76 -8.34
N GLU A 82 -1.16 -1.95 -9.57
CA GLU A 82 -1.90 -2.71 -10.58
C GLU A 82 -2.15 -4.16 -10.14
N ARG A 83 -1.13 -4.84 -9.61
CA ARG A 83 -1.24 -6.22 -9.13
C ARG A 83 -2.29 -6.37 -8.03
N GLU A 84 -2.28 -5.49 -7.02
CA GLU A 84 -3.20 -5.62 -5.89
C GLU A 84 -4.63 -5.20 -6.25
N LEU A 85 -4.82 -4.21 -7.13
CA LEU A 85 -6.15 -3.84 -7.61
C LEU A 85 -6.78 -4.91 -8.52
N ALA A 86 -5.96 -5.71 -9.20
CA ALA A 86 -6.41 -6.86 -9.98
C ALA A 86 -6.72 -8.10 -9.11
N ARG A 87 -6.27 -8.11 -7.85
CA ARG A 87 -6.50 -9.24 -6.95
C ARG A 87 -7.96 -9.25 -6.50
N PRO A 88 -8.67 -10.40 -6.56
CA PRO A 88 -10.01 -10.51 -6.00
C PRO A 88 -9.96 -10.25 -4.49
N ALA A 89 -10.95 -9.53 -3.97
CA ALA A 89 -11.03 -9.22 -2.54
C ALA A 89 -11.06 -10.52 -1.72
N PRO A 90 -10.31 -10.60 -0.60
CA PRO A 90 -10.39 -11.74 0.29
C PRO A 90 -11.81 -11.88 0.84
N THR A 91 -12.34 -13.11 0.80
CA THR A 91 -13.70 -13.48 1.24
C THR A 91 -13.85 -13.45 2.75
#